data_AF-A0A0B2W509-F1
#
_entry.id   AF-A0A0B2W509-F1
#
_cell.length_a   1.000
_cell.length_b   1.000
_cell.length_c   1.000
_cell.angle_alpha   90.00
_cell.angle_beta   90.00
_cell.angle_gamma   90.00
#
_symmetry.space_group_name_H-M   'P 1'
#
loop_
_entity.id
_entity.type
_entity.pdbx_description
1 polymer ?
#
loop_
_entity_poly.entity_id
_entity_poly.type
_entity_poly.pdbx_seq_one_letter_code
_entity_poly.pdbx_strand_id
1 'polypeptide(L)'
;VNMEETACANSRREEARQEMGRMRVVCEALEKERDEALFQLSNLDERDEEPMFDTWETHAVQIALPSPSANLGVILGGGKGDEMFDVGMPIFVRDLVSGCPFDGHLKPLDYILCVNDIDVSSMDQRSVVDILSNSCNLKMVS
;
A
#
# COMPACT_ATOMS: atom_id res chain seq x y z
N VAL A 1 31.19 24.79 -67.33
CA VAL A 1 30.59 23.96 -66.26
C VAL A 1 29.94 22.77 -66.94
N ASN A 2 30.29 21.55 -66.55
CA ASN A 2 29.93 20.33 -67.28
C ASN A 2 28.44 20.00 -67.06
N MET A 3 27.67 19.88 -68.14
CA MET A 3 26.20 19.73 -68.10
C MET A 3 25.77 18.44 -67.39
N GLU A 4 26.58 17.38 -67.49
CA GLU A 4 26.37 16.09 -66.81
C GLU A 4 26.53 16.16 -65.29
N GLU A 5 27.54 16.89 -64.79
CA GLU A 5 27.76 17.04 -63.33
C GLU A 5 26.58 17.76 -62.68
N THR A 6 26.01 18.75 -63.37
CA THR A 6 24.87 19.53 -62.87
C THR A 6 23.59 18.68 -62.83
N ALA A 7 23.39 17.80 -63.82
CA ALA A 7 22.26 16.87 -63.84
C ALA A 7 22.36 15.82 -62.71
N CYS A 8 23.54 15.25 -62.50
CA CYS A 8 23.80 14.28 -61.43
C CYS A 8 23.61 14.90 -60.03
N ALA A 9 24.12 16.13 -59.82
CA ALA A 9 23.93 16.86 -58.57
C ALA A 9 22.46 17.18 -58.29
N ASN A 10 21.67 17.51 -59.32
CA ASN A 10 20.24 17.76 -59.19
C ASN A 10 19.46 16.47 -58.85
N SER A 11 19.79 15.33 -59.47
CA SER A 11 19.17 14.03 -59.15
C SER A 11 19.38 13.66 -57.67
N ARG A 12 20.63 13.73 -57.20
CA ARG A 12 20.97 13.44 -55.79
C ARG A 12 20.27 14.38 -54.81
N ARG A 13 20.12 15.65 -55.18
CA ARG A 13 19.40 16.63 -54.35
C ARG A 13 17.91 16.31 -54.27
N GLU A 14 17.32 15.85 -55.36
CA GLU A 14 15.91 15.48 -55.40
C GLU A 14 15.64 14.18 -54.64
N GLU A 15 16.52 13.18 -54.78
CA GLU A 15 16.51 11.95 -54.00
C GLU A 15 16.62 12.24 -52.50
N ALA A 16 17.56 13.11 -52.09
CA ALA A 16 17.70 13.52 -50.70
C ALA A 16 16.46 14.25 -50.17
N ARG A 17 15.81 15.07 -51.00
CA ARG A 17 14.54 15.74 -50.62
C ARG A 17 13.40 14.75 -50.46
N GLN A 18 13.32 13.77 -51.35
CA GLN A 18 12.31 12.72 -51.27
C GLN A 18 12.52 11.88 -50.00
N GLU A 19 13.76 11.49 -49.70
CA GLU A 19 14.09 10.73 -48.50
C GLU A 19 13.82 11.53 -47.21
N MET A 20 14.18 12.81 -47.18
CA MET A 20 13.82 13.70 -46.07
C MET A 20 12.31 13.85 -45.90
N GLY A 21 11.55 13.84 -47.01
CA GLY A 21 10.09 13.83 -46.98
C GLY A 21 9.54 12.54 -46.37
N ARG A 22 10.10 11.37 -46.74
CA ARG A 22 9.72 10.07 -46.16
C ARG A 22 10.04 10.01 -44.68
N MET A 23 11.24 10.45 -44.28
CA MET A 23 11.68 10.48 -42.89
C MET A 23 10.74 11.34 -42.03
N ARG A 24 10.32 12.51 -42.53
CA ARG A 24 9.37 13.38 -41.82
C ARG A 24 8.05 12.67 -41.54
N VAL A 25 7.49 11.99 -42.53
CA VAL A 25 6.22 11.24 -42.38
C VAL A 25 6.36 10.14 -41.33
N VAL A 26 7.49 9.43 -41.32
CA VAL A 26 7.75 8.39 -40.31
C VAL A 26 7.88 8.99 -38.92
N CYS A 27 8.60 10.10 -38.76
CA CYS A 27 8.72 10.80 -37.47
C CYS A 27 7.35 11.24 -36.94
N GLU A 28 6.52 11.86 -37.79
CA GLU A 28 5.16 12.29 -37.40
C GLU A 28 4.28 11.11 -36.97
N ALA A 29 4.39 9.96 -37.64
CA ALA A 29 3.65 8.76 -37.26
C ALA A 29 4.12 8.21 -35.89
N LEU A 30 5.43 8.13 -35.67
CA LEU A 30 6.00 7.66 -34.40
C LEU A 30 5.69 8.59 -33.22
N GLU A 31 5.68 9.90 -33.44
CA GLU A 31 5.28 10.88 -32.43
C GLU A 31 3.82 10.66 -32.02
N LYS A 32 2.94 10.41 -32.99
CA LYS A 32 1.54 10.10 -32.72
C LYS A 32 1.35 8.79 -31.96
N GLU A 33 2.10 7.75 -32.33
CA GLU A 33 2.08 6.46 -31.60
C GLU A 33 2.59 6.62 -30.16
N ARG A 34 3.64 7.43 -29.94
CA ARG A 34 4.14 7.75 -28.60
C ARG A 34 3.07 8.46 -27.76
N ASP A 35 2.41 9.46 -28.32
CA ASP A 35 1.42 10.26 -27.60
C ASP A 35 0.19 9.42 -27.23
N GLU A 36 -0.24 8.53 -28.12
CA GLU A 36 -1.29 7.55 -27.83
C GLU A 36 -0.87 6.58 -26.72
N ALA A 37 0.35 6.04 -26.76
CA ALA A 37 0.86 5.14 -25.72
C ALA A 37 0.96 5.84 -24.35
N LEU A 38 1.40 7.10 -24.32
CA LEU A 38 1.43 7.92 -23.11
C LEU A 38 0.03 8.17 -22.55
N PHE A 39 -0.94 8.43 -23.42
CA PHE A 39 -2.34 8.60 -23.01
C PHE A 39 -2.93 7.31 -22.45
N GLN A 40 -2.59 6.15 -23.01
CA GLN A 40 -3.02 4.86 -22.45
C GLN A 40 -2.38 4.59 -21.09
N LEU A 41 -1.09 4.90 -20.92
CA LEU A 41 -0.39 4.77 -19.63
C LEU A 41 -0.98 5.69 -18.56
N SER A 42 -1.32 6.95 -18.90
CA SER A 42 -1.96 7.85 -17.92
C SER A 42 -3.33 7.36 -17.48
N ASN A 43 -4.05 6.66 -18.35
CA ASN A 43 -5.37 6.09 -18.02
C ASN A 43 -5.28 4.75 -17.26
N LEU A 44 -4.10 4.13 -17.13
CA LEU A 44 -3.92 2.92 -16.30
C LEU A 44 -3.89 3.24 -14.81
N ASP A 45 -3.45 4.45 -14.43
CA ASP A 45 -3.45 4.89 -13.02
C ASP A 45 -4.88 5.15 -12.51
N GLU A 46 -5.83 5.40 -13.43
CA GLU A 46 -7.24 5.68 -13.12
C GLU A 46 -8.18 4.48 -13.34
N ARG A 47 -7.73 3.41 -14.02
CA ARG A 47 -8.53 2.20 -14.24
C ARG A 47 -8.15 1.12 -13.23
N ASP A 48 -9.00 1.04 -12.21
CA ASP A 48 -9.23 -0.17 -11.43
C ASP A 48 -8.01 -0.70 -10.65
N GLU A 49 -7.49 0.09 -9.71
CA GLU A 49 -7.38 -0.50 -8.38
C GLU A 49 -8.82 -0.74 -7.91
N GLU A 50 -9.42 -1.87 -8.31
CA GLU A 50 -10.40 -2.52 -7.44
C GLU A 50 -9.78 -2.44 -6.05
N PRO A 51 -10.37 -1.71 -5.09
CA PRO A 51 -9.76 -1.59 -3.78
C PRO A 51 -9.52 -3.02 -3.37
N MET A 52 -8.25 -3.37 -3.14
CA MET A 52 -7.91 -4.61 -2.46
C MET A 52 -8.66 -4.50 -1.14
N PHE A 53 -9.90 -5.00 -1.12
CA PHE A 53 -10.69 -5.14 0.07
C PHE A 53 -9.99 -6.31 0.73
N ASP A 54 -8.89 -6.00 1.39
CA ASP A 54 -8.31 -6.84 2.40
C ASP A 54 -9.44 -6.91 3.43
N THR A 55 -10.30 -7.90 3.22
CA THR A 55 -11.54 -8.07 3.97
C THR A 55 -11.07 -8.72 5.25
N TRP A 56 -10.36 -7.95 6.07
CA TRP A 56 -9.85 -8.41 7.35
C TRP A 56 -11.05 -8.93 8.13
N GLU A 57 -11.06 -10.24 8.37
CA GLU A 57 -12.15 -10.86 9.10
C GLU A 57 -12.06 -10.42 10.55
N THR A 58 -12.99 -9.56 10.94
CA THR A 58 -13.07 -9.09 12.31
C THR A 58 -13.71 -10.13 13.21
N HIS A 59 -13.09 -10.42 14.34
CA HIS A 59 -13.55 -11.40 15.32
C HIS A 59 -13.73 -10.76 16.70
N ALA A 60 -14.85 -11.08 17.34
CA ALA A 60 -15.14 -10.66 18.71
C ALA A 60 -14.59 -11.68 19.71
N VAL A 61 -13.76 -11.22 20.63
CA VAL A 61 -13.17 -12.04 21.70
C VAL A 61 -13.76 -11.61 23.04
N GLN A 62 -14.20 -12.58 23.85
CA GLN A 62 -14.64 -12.33 25.21
C GLN A 62 -13.87 -13.21 26.19
N ILE A 63 -13.23 -12.59 27.17
CA ILE A 63 -12.40 -13.26 28.17
C ILE A 63 -12.80 -12.80 29.56
N ALA A 64 -13.12 -13.76 30.43
CA ALA A 64 -13.35 -13.51 31.85
C ALA A 64 -12.10 -13.88 32.64
N LEU A 65 -11.48 -12.89 33.29
CA LEU A 65 -10.31 -13.04 34.13
C LEU A 65 -10.72 -13.19 35.60
N PRO A 66 -10.00 -14.01 36.39
CA PRO A 66 -10.29 -14.18 37.81
C PRO A 66 -10.06 -12.90 38.63
N SER A 67 -9.11 -12.06 38.20
CA SER A 67 -8.82 -10.75 38.77
C SER A 67 -8.11 -9.86 37.74
N PRO A 68 -8.17 -8.53 37.90
CA PRO A 68 -7.30 -7.62 37.14
C PRO A 68 -5.83 -8.00 37.31
N SER A 69 -5.04 -7.87 36.25
CA SER A 69 -3.65 -8.31 36.21
C SER A 69 -2.84 -7.40 35.28
N ALA A 70 -1.71 -6.90 35.79
CA ALA A 70 -0.77 -6.11 34.99
C ALA A 70 -0.02 -6.95 33.93
N ASN A 71 -0.02 -8.27 34.07
CA ASN A 71 0.64 -9.18 33.13
C ASN A 71 -0.34 -10.22 32.63
N LEU A 72 -0.88 -9.96 31.44
CA LEU A 72 -1.81 -10.85 30.77
C LEU A 72 -1.13 -11.71 29.71
N GLY A 73 0.21 -11.68 29.61
CA GLY A 73 0.97 -12.49 28.65
C GLY A 73 0.81 -12.09 27.18
N VAL A 74 0.17 -10.95 26.89
CA VAL A 74 0.10 -10.38 25.53
C VAL A 74 1.19 -9.34 25.33
N ILE A 75 1.89 -9.42 24.20
CA ILE A 75 2.92 -8.45 23.80
C ILE A 75 2.35 -7.65 22.64
N LEU A 76 2.14 -6.36 22.86
CA LEU A 76 1.60 -5.46 21.84
C LEU A 76 2.72 -4.77 21.03
N GLY A 77 2.41 -4.37 19.81
CA GLY A 77 3.24 -3.49 18.99
C GLY A 77 2.42 -2.36 18.36
N GLY A 78 3.10 -1.37 17.80
CA GLY A 78 2.46 -0.24 17.14
C GLY A 78 1.84 0.72 18.16
N GLY A 79 0.80 1.42 17.72
CA GLY A 79 0.16 2.47 18.48
C GLY A 79 0.78 3.84 18.26
N LYS A 80 0.05 4.86 18.70
CA LYS A 80 0.45 6.25 18.51
C LYS A 80 1.75 6.56 19.24
N GLY A 81 2.75 7.01 18.48
CA GLY A 81 4.04 7.42 19.02
C GLY A 81 5.05 6.27 19.18
N ASP A 82 4.80 5.09 18.60
CA ASP A 82 5.84 4.06 18.44
C ASP A 82 6.84 4.53 17.37
N GLU A 83 8.08 4.83 17.78
CA GLU A 83 9.15 5.28 16.88
C GLU A 83 9.70 4.15 15.98
N MET A 84 9.38 2.90 16.30
CA MET A 84 9.92 1.73 15.61
C MET A 84 9.15 1.38 14.33
N PHE A 85 7.90 1.83 14.21
CA PHE A 85 7.04 1.60 13.04
C PHE A 85 6.70 2.92 12.37
N ASP A 86 6.82 2.96 11.04
CA ASP A 86 6.53 4.16 10.27
C ASP A 86 5.03 4.52 10.39
N VAL A 87 4.74 5.82 10.42
CA VAL A 87 3.43 6.49 10.51
C VAL A 87 2.24 5.62 10.98
N GLY A 88 1.88 5.75 12.26
CA GLY A 88 0.50 5.53 12.73
C GLY A 88 -0.03 4.09 12.63
N MET A 89 0.83 3.08 12.74
CA MET A 89 0.37 1.69 12.85
C MET A 89 -0.64 1.53 14.01
N PRO A 90 -1.79 0.87 13.79
CA PRO A 90 -2.70 0.50 14.86
C PRO A 90 -2.02 -0.44 15.87
N ILE A 91 -2.66 -0.61 17.03
CA ILE A 91 -2.21 -1.57 18.01
C ILE A 91 -2.41 -2.99 17.45
N PHE A 92 -1.38 -3.82 17.54
CA PHE A 92 -1.45 -5.22 17.11
C PHE A 92 -0.78 -6.16 18.11
N VAL A 93 -1.12 -7.45 18.04
CA VAL A 93 -0.49 -8.52 18.82
C VAL A 93 0.85 -8.87 18.18
N ARG A 94 1.95 -8.51 18.84
CA ARG A 94 3.29 -8.88 18.39
C ARG A 94 3.60 -10.34 18.71
N ASP A 95 3.24 -10.79 19.92
CA ASP A 95 3.46 -12.16 20.38
C ASP A 95 2.58 -12.47 21.61
N LEU A 96 2.45 -13.76 21.92
CA LEU A 96 1.67 -14.28 23.06
C LEU A 96 2.50 -15.27 23.87
N VAL A 97 2.52 -15.07 25.19
CA VAL A 97 3.09 -16.05 26.12
C VAL A 97 2.18 -17.27 26.18
N SER A 98 2.78 -18.46 26.08
CA SER A 98 2.03 -19.73 26.15
C SER A 98 1.21 -19.86 27.43
N GLY A 99 -0.05 -20.27 27.29
CA GLY A 99 -0.97 -20.43 28.43
C GLY A 99 -1.52 -19.11 28.98
N CYS A 100 -1.32 -17.98 28.28
CA CYS A 100 -1.97 -16.73 28.63
C CYS A 100 -3.50 -16.79 28.37
N PRO A 101 -4.30 -15.90 28.98
CA PRO A 101 -5.75 -15.88 28.76
C PRO A 101 -6.19 -15.64 27.31
N PHE A 102 -5.30 -15.12 26.46
CA PHE A 102 -5.56 -14.88 25.05
C PHE A 102 -5.15 -16.04 24.13
N ASP A 103 -4.51 -17.08 24.68
CA ASP A 103 -4.05 -18.23 23.91
C ASP A 103 -5.26 -18.94 23.26
N GLY A 104 -5.20 -19.11 21.94
CA GLY A 104 -6.32 -19.62 21.13
C GLY A 104 -7.44 -18.61 20.81
N HIS A 105 -7.41 -17.41 21.38
CA HIS A 105 -8.36 -16.32 21.07
C HIS A 105 -7.76 -15.25 20.16
N LEU A 106 -6.48 -14.94 20.36
CA LEU A 106 -5.72 -14.00 19.53
C LEU A 106 -4.54 -14.72 18.89
N LYS A 107 -4.02 -14.16 17.81
CA LYS A 107 -2.82 -14.61 17.11
C LYS A 107 -1.86 -13.45 16.89
N PRO A 108 -0.56 -13.72 16.74
CA PRO A 108 0.37 -12.70 16.25
C PRO A 108 -0.13 -12.09 14.95
N LEU A 109 0.04 -10.77 14.82
CA LEU A 109 -0.41 -9.89 13.75
C LEU A 109 -1.91 -9.50 13.76
N ASP A 110 -2.67 -9.99 14.73
CA ASP A 110 -4.04 -9.52 14.95
C ASP A 110 -4.06 -8.04 15.37
N TYR A 111 -4.87 -7.21 14.70
CA TYR A 111 -5.04 -5.79 15.05
C TYR A 111 -6.10 -5.62 16.12
N ILE A 112 -5.79 -4.94 17.22
CA ILE A 112 -6.78 -4.66 18.25
C ILE A 112 -7.49 -3.35 17.89
N LEU A 113 -8.76 -3.46 17.50
CA LEU A 113 -9.58 -2.33 17.12
C LEU A 113 -10.30 -1.73 18.33
N CYS A 114 -10.93 -2.57 19.14
CA CYS A 114 -11.68 -2.13 20.32
C CYS A 114 -11.39 -3.00 21.55
N VAL A 115 -11.43 -2.39 22.73
CA VAL A 115 -11.41 -3.07 24.03
C VAL A 115 -12.50 -2.48 24.92
N ASN A 116 -13.43 -3.30 25.40
CA ASN A 116 -14.54 -2.90 26.26
C ASN A 116 -15.33 -1.70 25.71
N ASP A 117 -15.69 -1.78 24.42
CA ASP A 117 -16.44 -0.74 23.70
C ASP A 117 -15.67 0.59 23.53
N ILE A 118 -14.36 0.61 23.83
CA ILE A 118 -13.44 1.72 23.57
C ILE A 118 -12.65 1.41 22.31
N ASP A 119 -12.69 2.32 21.33
CA ASP A 119 -11.81 2.28 20.16
C ASP A 119 -10.36 2.59 20.59
N VAL A 120 -9.46 1.64 20.33
CA VAL A 120 -8.04 1.72 20.69
C VAL A 120 -7.12 1.82 19.48
N SER A 121 -7.67 1.84 18.26
CA SER A 121 -6.91 1.85 17.00
C SER A 121 -5.93 3.02 16.86
N SER A 122 -6.22 4.15 17.51
CA SER A 122 -5.41 5.38 17.48
C SER A 122 -4.75 5.72 18.82
N MET A 123 -4.81 4.81 19.80
CA MET A 123 -4.21 5.00 21.11
C MET A 123 -2.73 4.62 21.14
N ASP A 124 -2.01 5.13 22.14
CA ASP A 124 -0.67 4.66 22.44
C ASP A 124 -0.71 3.29 23.15
N GLN A 125 0.39 2.54 23.05
CA GLN A 125 0.49 1.20 23.60
C GLN A 125 0.24 1.14 25.11
N ARG A 126 0.68 2.15 25.89
CA ARG A 126 0.55 2.13 27.36
C ARG A 126 -0.91 2.26 27.77
N SER A 127 -1.64 3.16 27.14
CA SER A 127 -3.07 3.34 27.37
C SER A 127 -3.87 2.05 27.14
N VAL A 128 -3.56 1.29 26.09
CA VAL A 128 -4.25 0.01 25.82
C VAL A 128 -3.90 -1.05 26.87
N VAL A 129 -2.64 -1.15 27.28
CA VAL A 129 -2.21 -2.05 28.35
C VAL A 129 -2.91 -1.71 29.67
N ASP A 130 -3.10 -0.43 29.98
CA ASP A 130 -3.81 0.02 31.17
C ASP A 130 -5.30 -0.39 31.13
N ILE A 131 -5.98 -0.27 29.98
CA ILE A 131 -7.37 -0.73 29.84
C ILE A 131 -7.48 -2.25 30.04
N LEU A 132 -6.57 -3.01 29.41
CA LEU A 132 -6.56 -4.47 29.51
C LEU A 132 -6.31 -4.92 30.95
N SER A 133 -5.33 -4.34 31.63
CA SER A 133 -4.89 -4.76 32.96
C SER A 133 -5.87 -4.43 34.08
N ASN A 134 -6.67 -3.37 33.93
CA ASN A 134 -7.67 -2.95 34.93
C ASN A 134 -9.04 -3.63 34.75
N SER A 135 -9.19 -4.52 33.78
CA SER A 135 -10.45 -5.17 33.45
C SER A 135 -10.46 -6.64 33.88
N CYS A 136 -11.61 -7.12 34.38
CA CYS A 136 -11.84 -8.54 34.66
C CYS A 136 -12.74 -9.21 33.61
N ASN A 137 -13.47 -8.43 32.81
CA ASN A 137 -14.26 -8.91 31.69
C ASN A 137 -13.81 -8.13 30.47
N LEU A 138 -13.07 -8.78 29.58
CA LEU A 138 -12.55 -8.20 28.36
C LEU A 138 -13.48 -8.55 27.21
N LYS A 139 -13.89 -7.54 26.45
CA LYS A 139 -14.54 -7.66 25.15
C LYS A 139 -13.63 -6.98 24.13
N MET A 140 -13.09 -7.74 23.20
CA MET A 140 -12.17 -7.21 22.20
C MET A 140 -12.74 -7.43 20.81
N VAL A 141 -12.44 -6.50 19.91
CA VAL A 141 -12.68 -6.64 18.48
C VAL A 141 -11.32 -6.64 17.82
N SER A 142 -11.01 -7.72 17.13
CA SER A 142 -9.71 -8.00 16.51
C SER A 142 -9.83 -8.35 15.05
#